data_AF-A0A3M8B9C5-F1
#
_entry.id   AF-A0A3M8B9C5-F1
#
_cell.length_a   1.000
_cell.length_b   1.000
_cell.length_c   1.000
_cell.angle_alpha   90.00
_cell.angle_beta   90.00
_cell.angle_gamma   90.00
#
_symmetry.space_group_name_H-M   'P 1'
#
loop_
_entity.id
_entity.type
_entity.pdbx_description
1 polymer ?
#
loop_
_entity_poly.entity_id
_entity_poly.type
_entity_poly.pdbx_seq_one_letter_code
_entity_poly.pdbx_strand_id
1 'polypeptide(L)'
;MAKLTPEEKDRRKLERKLKKYKETHKSLNGIDYKLCNKCGDWFPSTDEYFYRNKSNSIDGLHPSCKQCAIIKSIIRQNENPEAIKAYAKENYRNKVQYYKDKFNRWVNNNPERIKQLTKDWRQNNREKLKEYRIERELHKKHDISDEELNELYAYCNSSCMYCGITEEESVEKYGHKLHKDHAINDGSNGIENCILACKSCNSSKRNKDWDVWFTTENPKYTQERFVKIKEWLDKFTI
;
A
#
# COMPACT_ATOMS: atom_id res chain seq x y z
N MET A 1 -50.16 -4.83 -28.81
CA MET A 1 -49.45 -6.12 -29.02
C MET A 1 -49.89 -7.10 -27.94
N ALA A 2 -50.47 -8.25 -28.31
CA ALA A 2 -50.90 -9.25 -27.33
C ALA A 2 -49.71 -9.79 -26.53
N LYS A 3 -49.82 -9.85 -25.20
CA LYS A 3 -48.77 -10.41 -24.33
C LYS A 3 -48.74 -11.94 -24.51
N LEU A 4 -47.54 -12.51 -24.72
CA LEU A 4 -47.34 -13.96 -24.83
C LEU A 4 -47.73 -14.68 -23.53
N THR A 5 -48.30 -15.89 -23.65
CA THR A 5 -48.58 -16.78 -22.50
C THR A 5 -47.28 -17.26 -21.85
N PRO A 6 -47.29 -17.67 -20.57
CA PRO A 6 -46.13 -18.27 -19.90
C PRO A 6 -45.55 -19.48 -20.66
N GLU A 7 -46.41 -20.37 -21.15
CA GLU A 7 -46.02 -21.59 -21.86
C GLU A 7 -45.32 -21.24 -23.19
N GLU A 8 -45.84 -20.26 -23.92
CA GLU A 8 -45.26 -19.78 -25.16
C GLU A 8 -43.91 -19.08 -24.93
N LYS A 9 -43.72 -18.41 -23.79
CA LYS A 9 -42.42 -17.84 -23.40
C LYS A 9 -41.40 -18.94 -23.11
N ASP A 10 -41.79 -19.99 -22.40
CA ASP A 10 -40.90 -21.10 -22.07
C ASP A 10 -40.51 -21.93 -23.29
N ARG A 11 -41.47 -22.18 -24.20
CA ARG A 11 -41.20 -22.80 -25.50
C ARG A 11 -40.14 -22.02 -26.28
N ARG A 12 -40.35 -20.71 -26.47
CA ARG A 12 -39.39 -19.83 -27.16
C ARG A 12 -38.02 -19.80 -26.48
N LYS A 13 -37.97 -19.88 -25.15
CA LYS A 13 -36.72 -19.93 -24.38
C LYS A 13 -35.98 -21.23 -24.65
N LEU A 14 -36.67 -22.38 -24.66
CA LEU A 14 -36.08 -23.68 -24.96
C LEU A 14 -35.56 -23.73 -26.41
N GLU A 15 -36.32 -23.22 -27.37
CA GLU A 15 -35.92 -23.15 -28.78
C GLU A 15 -34.65 -22.32 -28.97
N ARG A 16 -34.56 -21.15 -28.32
CA ARG A 16 -33.35 -20.31 -28.34
C ARG A 16 -32.13 -21.03 -27.75
N LYS A 17 -32.31 -21.76 -26.64
CA LYS A 17 -31.24 -22.56 -26.03
C LYS A 17 -30.79 -23.67 -26.97
N LEU A 18 -31.72 -24.42 -27.55
CA LEU A 18 -31.42 -25.53 -28.45
C LEU A 18 -30.70 -25.03 -29.70
N LYS A 19 -31.18 -23.93 -30.30
CA LYS A 19 -30.52 -23.29 -31.44
C LYS A 19 -29.08 -22.93 -31.10
N LYS A 20 -28.86 -22.24 -29.98
CA LYS A 20 -27.52 -21.84 -29.55
C LYS A 20 -26.64 -23.04 -29.21
N TYR A 21 -27.17 -24.10 -28.61
CA TYR A 21 -26.43 -25.34 -28.36
C TYR A 21 -25.93 -25.93 -29.68
N LYS A 22 -26.82 -26.10 -30.69
CA LYS A 22 -26.46 -26.60 -32.02
C LYS A 22 -25.40 -25.75 -32.74
N GLU A 23 -25.36 -24.44 -32.51
CA GLU A 23 -24.36 -23.54 -33.09
C GLU A 23 -23.00 -23.60 -32.39
N THR A 24 -22.98 -24.00 -31.12
CA THR A 24 -21.79 -23.90 -30.25
C THR A 24 -21.27 -25.23 -29.75
N HIS A 25 -21.99 -26.33 -30.00
CA HIS A 25 -21.66 -27.68 -29.57
C HIS A 25 -21.72 -28.67 -30.74
N LYS A 26 -20.84 -29.68 -30.69
CA LYS A 26 -20.86 -30.81 -31.61
C LYS A 26 -20.39 -32.07 -30.90
N SER A 27 -20.97 -33.20 -31.25
CA SER A 27 -20.54 -34.49 -30.70
C SER A 27 -19.73 -35.25 -31.75
N LEU A 28 -18.52 -35.68 -31.39
CA LEU A 28 -17.62 -36.47 -32.25
C LEU A 28 -17.14 -37.68 -31.46
N ASN A 29 -17.40 -38.88 -31.97
CA ASN A 29 -17.00 -40.15 -31.34
C ASN A 29 -17.43 -40.27 -29.86
N GLY A 30 -18.62 -39.79 -29.53
CA GLY A 30 -19.16 -39.82 -28.16
C GLY A 30 -18.64 -38.73 -27.22
N ILE A 31 -17.75 -37.84 -27.69
CA ILE A 31 -17.25 -36.70 -26.92
C ILE A 31 -18.00 -35.45 -27.37
N ASP A 32 -18.54 -34.69 -26.42
CA ASP A 32 -19.13 -33.37 -26.68
C ASP A 32 -18.04 -32.29 -26.71
N TYR A 33 -18.06 -31.47 -27.75
CA TYR A 33 -17.13 -30.37 -27.97
C TYR A 33 -17.88 -29.05 -27.98
N LYS A 34 -17.27 -28.03 -27.38
CA LYS A 34 -17.74 -26.67 -27.34
C LYS A 34 -16.80 -25.73 -28.09
N LEU A 35 -17.38 -24.82 -28.85
CA LEU A 35 -16.67 -23.76 -29.56
C LEU A 35 -16.25 -22.64 -28.60
N CYS A 36 -14.96 -22.32 -28.57
CA CYS A 36 -14.47 -21.12 -27.90
C CYS A 36 -14.83 -19.87 -28.72
N ASN A 37 -15.63 -18.96 -28.15
CA ASN A 37 -16.02 -17.73 -28.84
C ASN A 37 -14.92 -16.65 -28.93
N LYS A 38 -13.68 -16.99 -28.59
CA LYS A 38 -12.52 -16.09 -28.65
C LYS A 38 -11.47 -16.54 -29.65
N CYS A 39 -10.96 -17.76 -29.54
CA CYS A 39 -10.02 -18.29 -30.52
C CYS A 39 -10.70 -18.99 -31.72
N GLY A 40 -11.97 -19.38 -31.59
CA GLY A 40 -12.69 -20.09 -32.65
C GLY A 40 -12.43 -21.60 -32.69
N ASP A 41 -11.63 -22.14 -31.77
CA ASP A 41 -11.33 -23.58 -31.71
C ASP A 41 -12.38 -24.37 -30.93
N TRP A 42 -12.46 -25.66 -31.23
CA TRP A 42 -13.33 -26.62 -30.58
C TRP A 42 -12.57 -27.40 -29.52
N PHE A 43 -13.06 -27.39 -28.28
CA PHE A 43 -12.48 -28.13 -27.16
C PHE A 43 -13.51 -29.05 -26.52
N PRO A 44 -13.11 -30.14 -25.85
CA PRO A 44 -14.03 -30.93 -25.05
C PRO A 44 -14.85 -30.04 -24.10
N SER A 45 -16.16 -30.27 -24.03
CA SER A 45 -17.13 -29.54 -23.19
C SER A 45 -16.94 -29.90 -21.69
N THR A 46 -15.74 -29.72 -21.16
CA THR A 46 -15.37 -30.08 -19.79
C THR A 46 -14.81 -28.88 -19.03
N ASP A 47 -14.76 -28.99 -17.70
CA ASP A 47 -14.18 -27.96 -16.85
C ASP A 47 -12.65 -27.96 -16.85
N GLU A 48 -12.01 -28.85 -17.61
CA GLU A 48 -10.59 -28.80 -17.95
C GLU A 48 -10.31 -27.64 -18.91
N TYR A 49 -11.12 -27.48 -19.95
CA TYR A 49 -10.93 -26.49 -21.03
C TYR A 49 -11.73 -25.20 -20.82
N PHE A 50 -12.81 -25.24 -20.02
CA PHE A 50 -13.67 -24.08 -19.76
C PHE A 50 -13.87 -23.85 -18.25
N TYR A 51 -13.99 -22.60 -17.82
CA TYR A 51 -14.37 -22.31 -16.43
C TYR A 51 -15.86 -22.61 -16.20
N ARG A 52 -16.24 -23.05 -14.99
CA ARG A 52 -17.65 -23.17 -14.62
C ARG A 52 -18.31 -21.79 -14.55
N ASN A 53 -19.47 -21.65 -15.17
CA ASN A 53 -20.28 -20.45 -15.18
C ASN A 53 -21.75 -20.80 -14.87
N LYS A 54 -22.15 -20.66 -13.60
CA LYS A 54 -23.50 -20.97 -13.13
C LYS A 54 -24.60 -20.13 -13.81
N SER A 55 -24.24 -18.97 -14.36
CA SER A 55 -25.18 -18.11 -15.10
C SER A 55 -25.39 -18.58 -16.54
N ASN A 56 -24.53 -19.45 -17.09
CA ASN A 56 -24.74 -20.03 -18.40
C ASN A 56 -25.75 -21.19 -18.33
N SER A 57 -26.99 -20.89 -18.69
CA SER A 57 -28.11 -21.83 -18.64
C SER A 57 -28.15 -22.90 -19.76
N ILE A 58 -27.09 -23.02 -20.56
CA ILE A 58 -26.97 -24.01 -21.64
C ILE A 58 -26.22 -25.25 -21.12
N ASP A 59 -24.98 -25.05 -20.67
CA ASP A 59 -24.03 -26.12 -20.31
C ASP A 59 -23.30 -25.86 -18.99
N GLY A 60 -23.54 -24.70 -18.34
CA GLY A 60 -22.82 -24.31 -17.13
C GLY A 60 -21.33 -24.00 -17.31
N LEU A 61 -20.84 -23.85 -18.55
CA LEU A 61 -19.45 -23.57 -18.90
C LEU A 61 -19.27 -22.18 -19.48
N HIS A 62 -18.10 -21.58 -19.30
CA HIS A 62 -17.77 -20.27 -19.85
C HIS A 62 -17.76 -20.31 -21.40
N PRO A 63 -18.17 -19.24 -22.11
CA PRO A 63 -18.18 -19.23 -23.59
C PRO A 63 -16.80 -19.26 -24.26
N SER A 64 -15.75 -18.87 -23.55
CA SER A 64 -14.36 -18.92 -24.01
C SER A 64 -13.57 -19.95 -23.22
N CYS A 65 -12.57 -20.56 -23.87
CA CYS A 65 -11.64 -21.47 -23.20
C CYS A 65 -10.86 -20.75 -22.09
N LYS A 66 -10.28 -21.52 -21.16
CA LYS A 66 -9.47 -21.01 -20.05
C LYS A 66 -8.30 -20.18 -20.53
N GLN A 67 -7.59 -20.61 -21.58
CA GLN A 67 -6.44 -19.89 -22.11
C GLN A 67 -6.82 -18.47 -22.56
N CYS A 68 -7.90 -18.32 -23.34
CA CYS A 68 -8.39 -16.99 -23.72
C CYS A 68 -8.83 -16.15 -22.51
N ALA A 69 -9.43 -16.77 -21.49
CA ALA A 69 -9.82 -16.07 -20.27
C ALA A 69 -8.60 -15.60 -19.45
N ILE A 70 -7.54 -16.41 -19.39
CA ILE A 70 -6.26 -16.06 -18.75
C ILE A 70 -5.60 -14.90 -19.50
N ILE A 71 -5.46 -15.00 -20.82
CA ILE A 71 -4.89 -13.93 -21.66
C ILE A 71 -5.66 -12.62 -21.45
N LYS A 72 -6.99 -12.67 -21.45
CA LYS A 72 -7.82 -11.49 -21.17
C LYS A 72 -7.54 -10.90 -19.78
N SER A 73 -7.36 -11.74 -18.77
CA SER A 73 -7.00 -11.27 -17.41
C SER A 73 -5.62 -10.60 -17.39
N ILE A 74 -4.64 -11.16 -18.08
CA ILE A 74 -3.28 -10.60 -18.18
C ILE A 74 -3.32 -9.24 -18.87
N ILE A 75 -4.00 -9.14 -20.02
CA ILE A 75 -4.16 -7.88 -20.76
C ILE A 75 -4.80 -6.82 -19.86
N ARG A 76 -5.90 -7.15 -19.16
CA ARG A 76 -6.55 -6.24 -18.21
C ARG A 76 -5.60 -5.76 -17.10
N GLN A 77 -4.74 -6.64 -16.61
CA GLN A 77 -3.76 -6.30 -15.58
C GLN A 77 -2.68 -5.34 -16.08
N ASN A 78 -2.23 -5.53 -17.32
CA ASN A 78 -1.16 -4.73 -17.93
C ASN A 78 -1.65 -3.40 -18.51
N GLU A 79 -2.88 -3.32 -19.02
CA GLU A 79 -3.44 -2.07 -19.57
C GLU A 79 -3.90 -1.09 -18.50
N ASN A 80 -4.21 -1.56 -17.28
CA ASN A 80 -4.75 -0.72 -16.21
C ASN A 80 -4.10 -0.97 -14.84
N PRO A 81 -2.76 -0.95 -14.73
CA PRO A 81 -2.08 -1.24 -13.47
C PRO A 81 -2.40 -0.21 -12.38
N GLU A 82 -2.57 1.07 -12.74
CA GLU A 82 -2.93 2.15 -11.80
C GLU A 82 -4.33 1.93 -11.21
N ALA A 83 -5.31 1.57 -12.03
CA ALA A 83 -6.68 1.33 -11.57
C ALA A 83 -6.75 0.12 -10.63
N ILE A 84 -5.97 -0.93 -10.91
CA ILE A 84 -5.90 -2.11 -10.05
C ILE A 84 -5.22 -1.77 -8.72
N LYS A 85 -4.11 -1.01 -8.76
CA LYS A 85 -3.44 -0.51 -7.54
C LYS A 85 -4.37 0.39 -6.72
N ALA A 86 -5.10 1.29 -7.38
CA ALA A 86 -6.06 2.19 -6.73
C ALA A 86 -7.19 1.41 -6.05
N TYR A 87 -7.80 0.45 -6.76
CA TYR A 87 -8.82 -0.42 -6.20
C TYR A 87 -8.31 -1.25 -5.02
N ALA A 88 -7.11 -1.82 -5.13
CA ALA A 88 -6.50 -2.58 -4.03
C ALA A 88 -6.25 -1.70 -2.80
N LYS A 89 -5.75 -0.47 -3.02
CA LYS A 89 -5.52 0.53 -1.97
C LYS A 89 -6.83 0.94 -1.30
N GLU A 90 -7.88 1.18 -2.07
CA GLU A 90 -9.20 1.52 -1.57
C GLU A 90 -9.83 0.37 -0.78
N ASN A 91 -9.80 -0.85 -1.32
CA ASN A 91 -10.31 -2.03 -0.62
C ASN A 91 -9.54 -2.29 0.70
N TYR A 92 -8.23 -2.02 0.74
CA TYR A 92 -7.45 -2.07 1.99
C TYR A 92 -7.88 -0.97 2.97
N ARG A 93 -8.01 0.28 2.51
CA ARG A 93 -8.47 1.42 3.34
C ARG A 93 -9.83 1.13 3.97
N ASN A 94 -10.78 0.65 3.18
CA ASN A 94 -12.14 0.34 3.63
C ASN A 94 -12.19 -0.87 4.58
N LYS A 95 -11.14 -1.70 4.62
CA LYS A 95 -11.06 -2.90 5.46
C LYS A 95 -9.90 -2.88 6.44
N VAL A 96 -9.33 -1.70 6.70
CA VAL A 96 -8.13 -1.56 7.56
C VAL A 96 -8.40 -2.11 8.95
N GLN A 97 -9.59 -1.85 9.51
CA GLN A 97 -9.97 -2.36 10.83
C GLN A 97 -10.13 -3.89 10.82
N TYR A 98 -10.79 -4.45 9.80
CA TYR A 98 -10.93 -5.89 9.66
C TYR A 98 -9.57 -6.61 9.65
N TYR A 99 -8.60 -6.09 8.88
CA TYR A 99 -7.26 -6.69 8.84
C TYR A 99 -6.50 -6.53 10.15
N LYS A 100 -6.62 -5.39 10.83
CA LYS A 100 -6.07 -5.19 12.18
C LYS A 100 -6.64 -6.19 13.17
N ASP A 101 -7.97 -6.34 13.22
CA ASP A 101 -8.64 -7.26 14.15
C ASP A 101 -8.30 -8.72 13.85
N LYS A 102 -8.20 -9.07 12.57
CA LYS A 102 -7.76 -10.40 12.15
C LYS A 102 -6.31 -10.67 12.58
N PHE A 103 -5.42 -9.70 12.41
CA PHE A 103 -4.02 -9.83 12.82
C PHE A 103 -3.90 -9.92 14.35
N ASN A 104 -4.58 -9.05 15.09
CA ASN A 104 -4.57 -9.07 16.56
C ASN A 104 -5.09 -10.41 17.11
N ARG A 105 -6.18 -10.94 16.54
CA ARG A 105 -6.66 -12.29 16.87
C ARG A 105 -5.62 -13.37 16.60
N TRP A 106 -4.94 -13.29 15.47
CA TRP A 106 -3.88 -14.23 15.15
C TRP A 106 -2.71 -14.14 16.13
N VAL A 107 -2.24 -12.94 16.47
CA VAL A 107 -1.18 -12.71 17.47
C VAL A 107 -1.58 -13.27 18.84
N ASN A 108 -2.77 -12.93 19.32
CA ASN A 108 -3.27 -13.36 20.63
C ASN A 108 -3.42 -14.88 20.73
N ASN A 109 -3.84 -15.53 19.64
CA ASN A 109 -4.00 -16.98 19.59
C ASN A 109 -2.69 -17.74 19.30
N ASN A 110 -1.60 -17.04 18.92
CA ASN A 110 -0.35 -17.68 18.50
C ASN A 110 0.90 -17.05 19.15
N PRO A 111 0.93 -16.78 20.47
CA PRO A 111 2.03 -16.03 21.10
C PRO A 111 3.39 -16.72 20.95
N GLU A 112 3.45 -18.05 21.09
CA GLU A 112 4.70 -18.80 20.91
C GLU A 112 5.20 -18.77 19.47
N ARG A 113 4.28 -18.78 18.50
CA ARG A 113 4.64 -18.64 17.08
C ARG A 113 5.21 -17.25 16.79
N ILE A 114 4.67 -16.20 17.40
CA ILE A 114 5.23 -14.84 17.27
C ILE A 114 6.64 -14.78 17.85
N LYS A 115 6.87 -15.37 19.03
CA LYS A 115 8.20 -15.45 19.65
C LYS A 115 9.18 -16.17 18.74
N GLN A 116 8.79 -17.31 18.18
CA GLN A 116 9.64 -18.09 17.27
C GLN A 116 9.95 -17.30 16.00
N LEU A 117 8.94 -16.71 15.34
CA LEU A 117 9.13 -15.88 14.15
C LEU A 117 10.06 -14.69 14.43
N THR A 118 9.92 -14.06 15.60
CA THR A 118 10.79 -12.96 16.02
C THR A 118 12.23 -13.43 16.21
N LYS A 119 12.42 -14.60 16.83
CA LYS A 119 13.73 -15.23 17.01
C LYS A 119 14.38 -15.56 15.66
N ASP A 120 13.64 -16.21 14.77
CA ASP A 120 14.09 -16.59 13.43
C ASP A 120 14.46 -15.36 12.60
N TRP A 121 13.62 -14.32 12.64
CA TRP A 121 13.92 -13.07 11.96
C TRP A 121 15.22 -12.45 12.48
N ARG A 122 15.41 -12.36 13.79
CA ARG A 122 16.66 -11.82 14.38
C ARG A 122 17.89 -12.65 14.01
N GLN A 123 17.76 -13.97 13.98
CA GLN A 123 18.85 -14.87 13.63
C GLN A 123 19.24 -14.72 12.16
N ASN A 124 18.24 -14.68 11.27
CA ASN A 124 18.44 -14.60 9.82
C ASN A 124 18.78 -13.19 9.33
N ASN A 125 18.56 -12.16 10.14
CA ASN A 125 18.83 -10.76 9.80
C ASN A 125 19.93 -10.15 10.70
N ARG A 126 20.90 -10.96 11.15
CA ARG A 126 21.99 -10.49 12.03
C ARG A 126 22.78 -9.32 11.46
N GLU A 127 23.10 -9.35 10.16
CA GLU A 127 23.87 -8.29 9.51
C GLU A 127 23.08 -6.99 9.49
N LYS A 128 21.81 -7.06 9.08
CA LYS A 128 20.87 -5.94 9.15
C LYS A 128 20.71 -5.35 10.56
N LEU A 129 20.72 -6.20 11.60
CA LEU A 129 20.72 -5.72 12.99
C LEU A 129 22.01 -4.99 13.37
N LYS A 130 23.17 -5.40 12.83
CA LYS A 130 24.43 -4.68 13.01
C LYS A 130 24.38 -3.33 12.29
N GLU A 131 23.89 -3.28 11.06
CA GLU A 131 23.68 -2.04 10.30
C GLU A 131 22.81 -1.06 11.08
N TYR A 132 21.64 -1.49 11.55
CA TYR A 132 20.76 -0.65 12.38
C TYR A 132 21.43 -0.14 13.66
N ARG A 133 22.29 -0.96 14.27
CA ARG A 133 23.05 -0.52 15.45
C ARG A 133 24.06 0.56 15.05
N ILE A 134 24.79 0.37 13.96
CA ILE A 134 25.78 1.34 13.47
C ILE A 134 25.09 2.66 13.11
N GLU A 135 24.04 2.62 12.28
CA GLU A 135 23.22 3.80 11.93
C GLU A 135 22.73 4.52 13.17
N ARG A 136 22.15 3.79 14.13
CA ARG A 136 21.67 4.38 15.38
C ARG A 136 22.79 5.06 16.16
N GLU A 137 23.97 4.45 16.26
CA GLU A 137 25.08 5.06 17.01
C GLU A 137 25.65 6.28 16.29
N LEU A 138 25.66 6.31 14.95
CA LEU A 138 26.05 7.46 14.15
C LEU A 138 25.09 8.64 14.37
N HIS A 139 23.77 8.43 14.28
CA HIS A 139 22.78 9.50 14.36
C HIS A 139 22.35 9.86 15.80
N LYS A 140 22.67 9.04 16.81
CA LYS A 140 22.27 9.32 18.20
C LYS A 140 23.16 10.39 18.85
N LYS A 141 24.45 10.39 18.52
CA LYS A 141 25.44 11.27 19.16
C LYS A 141 25.44 12.61 18.44
N HIS A 142 25.14 13.66 19.17
CA HIS A 142 25.23 15.04 18.69
C HIS A 142 26.47 15.67 19.29
N ASP A 143 27.24 16.38 18.49
CA ASP A 143 28.40 17.15 18.91
C ASP A 143 27.98 18.62 19.02
N ILE A 144 27.19 18.91 20.06
CA ILE A 144 26.52 20.20 20.27
C ILE A 144 26.65 20.54 21.76
N SER A 145 27.21 21.72 22.05
CA SER A 145 27.30 22.28 23.40
C SER A 145 25.93 22.70 23.95
N ASP A 146 25.83 22.85 25.28
CA ASP A 146 24.60 23.31 25.90
C ASP A 146 24.29 24.77 25.49
N GLU A 147 25.33 25.60 25.29
CA GLU A 147 25.21 26.98 24.80
C GLU A 147 24.59 27.03 23.40
N GLU A 148 25.14 26.28 22.44
CA GLU A 148 24.60 26.18 21.07
C GLU A 148 23.16 25.67 21.06
N LEU A 149 22.87 24.66 21.90
CA LEU A 149 21.52 24.12 21.99
C LEU A 149 20.55 25.14 22.58
N ASN A 150 20.96 25.89 23.62
CA ASN A 150 20.15 26.95 24.21
C ASN A 150 19.86 28.07 23.21
N GLU A 151 20.83 28.44 22.36
CA GLU A 151 20.63 29.39 21.27
C GLU A 151 19.59 28.89 20.25
N LEU A 152 19.65 27.61 19.88
CA LEU A 152 18.65 26.99 19.01
C LEU A 152 17.26 27.01 19.65
N TYR A 153 17.15 26.66 20.93
CA TYR A 153 15.90 26.73 21.71
C TYR A 153 15.34 28.15 21.74
N ALA A 154 16.19 29.16 22.00
CA ALA A 154 15.80 30.55 21.97
C ALA A 154 15.36 30.99 20.57
N TYR A 155 16.10 30.64 19.52
CA TYR A 155 15.80 31.00 18.13
C TYR A 155 14.43 30.48 17.68
N CYS A 156 14.08 29.25 18.07
CA CYS A 156 12.79 28.65 17.72
C CYS A 156 11.68 28.90 18.74
N ASN A 157 11.90 29.70 19.78
CA ASN A 157 10.97 29.91 20.89
C ASN A 157 10.48 28.58 21.49
N SER A 158 11.42 27.67 21.77
CA SER A 158 11.15 26.32 22.31
C SER A 158 10.04 25.58 21.56
N SER A 159 10.01 25.72 20.23
CA SER A 159 8.95 25.18 19.39
C SER A 159 9.51 24.39 18.21
N CYS A 160 8.77 23.36 17.79
CA CYS A 160 9.13 22.58 16.61
C CYS A 160 9.20 23.48 15.38
N MET A 161 10.36 23.50 14.71
CA MET A 161 10.59 24.38 13.56
C MET A 161 9.71 24.05 12.36
N TYR A 162 9.15 22.84 12.27
CA TYR A 162 8.25 22.43 11.20
C TYR A 162 6.77 22.75 11.44
N CYS A 163 6.24 22.38 12.60
CA CYS A 163 4.79 22.50 12.87
C CYS A 163 4.42 23.55 13.91
N GLY A 164 5.41 24.13 14.60
CA GLY A 164 5.23 25.18 15.60
C GLY A 164 4.65 24.72 16.93
N ILE A 165 4.53 23.40 17.17
CA ILE A 165 4.11 22.89 18.50
C ILE A 165 5.20 23.23 19.52
N THR A 166 4.82 23.75 20.69
CA THR A 166 5.80 24.07 21.74
C THR A 166 6.37 22.80 22.38
N GLU A 167 7.47 22.95 23.12
CA GLU A 167 8.07 21.92 23.94
C GLU A 167 7.05 21.33 24.95
N GLU A 168 6.29 22.19 25.62
CA GLU A 168 5.26 21.78 26.58
C GLU A 168 4.14 20.99 25.91
N GLU A 169 3.62 21.50 24.79
CA GLU A 169 2.60 20.81 23.99
C GLU A 169 3.10 19.49 23.41
N SER A 170 4.39 19.40 23.03
CA SER A 170 5.02 18.16 22.57
C SER A 170 5.08 17.12 23.69
N VAL A 171 5.45 17.54 24.91
CA VAL A 171 5.46 16.65 26.08
C VAL A 171 4.06 16.16 26.40
N GLU A 172 3.05 17.04 26.42
CA GLU A 172 1.66 16.66 26.68
C GLU A 172 1.13 15.68 25.62
N LYS A 173 1.32 15.99 24.34
CA LYS A 173 0.74 15.24 23.23
C LYS A 173 1.46 13.93 22.94
N TYR A 174 2.78 13.92 23.08
CA TYR A 174 3.62 12.82 22.62
C TYR A 174 4.38 12.12 23.74
N GLY A 175 4.47 12.72 24.93
CA GLY A 175 5.30 12.23 26.04
C GLY A 175 6.79 12.47 25.83
N HIS A 176 7.17 13.36 24.90
CA HIS A 176 8.56 13.64 24.58
C HIS A 176 8.80 15.13 24.36
N LYS A 177 9.96 15.57 24.86
CA LYS A 177 10.62 16.81 24.52
C LYS A 177 10.87 16.95 23.01
N LEU A 178 11.17 18.16 22.54
CA LEU A 178 11.60 18.33 21.14
C LEU A 178 12.91 17.55 20.91
N HIS A 179 13.00 16.94 19.73
CA HIS A 179 14.15 16.16 19.32
C HIS A 179 15.13 17.07 18.56
N LYS A 180 16.42 16.84 18.78
CA LYS A 180 17.50 17.29 17.90
C LYS A 180 17.43 16.48 16.61
N ASP A 181 16.81 17.06 15.59
CA ASP A 181 16.63 16.44 14.27
C ASP A 181 17.76 16.89 13.34
N HIS A 182 18.28 15.95 12.56
CA HIS A 182 19.31 16.23 11.56
C HIS A 182 18.61 16.81 10.33
N ALA A 183 18.92 18.05 9.95
CA ALA A 183 18.29 18.69 8.80
C ALA A 183 18.59 17.91 7.51
N ILE A 184 19.87 17.58 7.28
CA ILE A 184 20.37 16.68 6.24
C ILE A 184 20.63 15.31 6.87
N ASN A 185 20.06 14.24 6.29
CA ASN A 185 20.05 12.90 6.91
C ASN A 185 21.47 12.34 7.15
N ASP A 186 22.32 12.45 6.13
CA ASP A 186 23.72 12.01 6.19
C ASP A 186 24.68 13.19 6.43
N GLY A 187 24.16 14.29 6.99
CA GLY A 187 24.94 15.47 7.36
C GLY A 187 25.71 15.26 8.67
N SER A 188 26.36 16.33 9.12
CA SER A 188 27.11 16.33 10.37
C SER A 188 26.19 16.17 11.60
N ASN A 189 26.79 15.85 12.74
CA ASN A 189 26.11 15.75 14.03
C ASN A 189 26.19 17.06 14.85
N GLY A 190 26.69 18.14 14.25
CA GLY A 190 26.90 19.43 14.88
C GLY A 190 25.67 20.36 14.81
N ILE A 191 25.80 21.54 15.39
CA ILE A 191 24.71 22.52 15.47
C ILE A 191 24.27 23.02 14.08
N GLU A 192 25.20 23.06 13.13
CA GLU A 192 25.00 23.47 11.73
C GLU A 192 24.00 22.58 10.97
N ASN A 193 23.77 21.36 11.45
CA ASN A 193 22.82 20.42 10.88
C ASN A 193 21.69 20.07 11.87
N CYS A 194 21.56 20.79 12.98
CA CYS A 194 20.59 20.50 14.03
C CYS A 194 19.43 21.48 14.02
N ILE A 195 18.21 20.95 14.07
CA ILE A 195 16.95 21.70 14.23
C ILE A 195 16.05 21.02 15.26
N LEU A 196 15.11 21.76 15.86
CA LEU A 196 14.16 21.18 16.81
C LEU A 196 12.90 20.67 16.11
N ALA A 197 12.59 19.38 16.33
CA ALA A 197 11.41 18.75 15.78
C ALA A 197 10.62 17.95 16.84
N CYS A 198 9.29 18.04 16.82
CA CYS A 198 8.47 17.16 17.65
C CYS A 198 8.52 15.71 17.13
N LYS A 199 8.12 14.74 17.97
CA LYS A 199 8.07 13.31 17.62
C LYS A 199 7.38 13.05 16.28
N SER A 200 6.23 13.70 16.05
CA SER A 200 5.45 13.52 14.82
C SER A 200 6.18 14.01 13.57
N CYS A 201 6.84 15.17 13.63
CA CYS A 201 7.56 15.73 12.48
C CYS A 201 8.83 14.93 12.20
N ASN A 202 9.67 14.69 13.23
CA ASN A 202 10.89 13.90 13.11
C ASN A 202 10.60 12.50 12.51
N SER A 203 9.61 11.79 13.07
CA SER A 203 9.24 10.46 12.57
C SER A 203 8.65 10.49 11.16
N SER A 204 7.99 11.58 10.77
CA SER A 204 7.43 11.74 9.42
C SER A 204 8.48 12.10 8.37
N LYS A 205 9.52 12.86 8.75
CA LYS A 205 10.68 13.20 7.90
C LYS A 205 11.54 11.97 7.67
N ARG A 206 11.85 11.26 8.75
CA ARG A 206 12.66 10.04 8.74
C ARG A 206 14.04 10.32 8.12
N ASN A 207 14.35 9.70 6.99
CA ASN A 207 15.67 9.75 6.34
C ASN A 207 15.71 10.70 5.14
N LYS A 208 14.72 11.58 5.01
CA LYS A 208 14.70 12.61 3.98
C LYS A 208 15.40 13.86 4.50
N ASP A 209 16.05 14.59 3.61
CA ASP A 209 16.52 15.94 3.90
C ASP A 209 15.34 16.88 4.14
N TRP A 210 15.56 17.90 4.97
CA TRP A 210 14.50 18.77 5.48
C TRP A 210 13.75 19.48 4.35
N ASP A 211 14.45 19.96 3.33
CA ASP A 211 13.92 20.72 2.20
C ASP A 211 13.21 19.81 1.17
N VAL A 212 13.65 18.56 1.04
CA VAL A 212 12.95 17.52 0.27
C VAL A 212 11.65 17.10 0.95
N TRP A 213 11.62 17.09 2.29
CA TRP A 213 10.44 16.67 3.06
C TRP A 213 9.45 17.80 3.35
N PHE A 214 9.93 19.02 3.56
CA PHE A 214 9.15 20.18 3.98
C PHE A 214 8.87 21.12 2.80
N THR A 215 8.17 20.59 1.81
CA THR A 215 7.74 21.34 0.61
C THR A 215 6.31 21.84 0.74
N THR A 216 5.82 22.60 -0.24
CA THR A 216 4.44 23.10 -0.32
C THR A 216 3.37 22.00 -0.31
N GLU A 217 3.72 20.76 -0.63
CA GLU A 217 2.82 19.60 -0.54
C GLU A 217 2.65 19.08 0.90
N ASN A 218 3.54 19.48 1.81
CA ASN A 218 3.49 19.06 3.20
C ASN A 218 2.37 19.85 3.92
N PRO A 219 1.39 19.18 4.57
CA PRO A 219 0.28 19.87 5.24
C PRO A 219 0.70 20.83 6.37
N LYS A 220 1.93 20.71 6.86
CA LYS A 220 2.49 21.56 7.94
C LYS A 220 3.28 22.75 7.39
N TYR A 221 3.49 22.80 6.07
CA TYR A 221 4.30 23.81 5.41
C TYR A 221 3.74 25.20 5.62
N THR A 222 4.63 26.12 5.98
CA THR A 222 4.41 27.56 5.80
C THR A 222 5.69 28.16 5.26
N GLN A 223 5.57 29.18 4.40
CA GLN A 223 6.74 29.88 3.86
C GLN A 223 7.62 30.45 4.98
N GLU A 224 6.99 31.02 6.01
CA GLU A 224 7.67 31.56 7.19
C GLU A 224 8.57 30.53 7.89
N ARG A 225 8.05 29.32 8.14
CA ARG A 225 8.83 28.25 8.79
C ARG A 225 9.94 27.73 7.92
N PHE A 226 9.68 27.60 6.61
CA PHE A 226 10.71 27.18 5.66
C PHE A 226 11.87 28.18 5.65
N VAL A 227 11.56 29.47 5.55
CA VAL A 227 12.56 30.54 5.60
C VAL A 227 13.30 30.54 6.94
N LYS A 228 12.59 30.40 8.06
CA LYS A 228 13.21 30.33 9.40
C LYS A 228 14.18 29.16 9.56
N ILE A 229 13.84 27.97 9.04
CA ILE A 229 14.76 26.82 9.04
C ILE A 229 15.97 27.12 8.16
N LYS A 230 15.74 27.64 6.95
CA LYS A 230 16.81 27.99 6.03
C LYS A 230 17.78 29.01 6.63
N GLU A 231 17.26 30.10 7.19
CA GLU A 231 18.05 31.14 7.85
C GLU A 231 18.90 30.59 8.99
N TRP A 232 18.36 29.66 9.79
CA TRP A 232 19.13 29.01 10.85
C TRP A 232 20.32 28.23 10.30
N LEU A 233 20.09 27.38 9.29
CA LEU A 233 21.12 26.52 8.70
C LEU A 233 22.16 27.35 7.92
N ASP A 234 21.72 28.38 7.22
CA ASP A 234 22.60 29.27 6.43
C ASP A 234 23.57 30.06 7.32
N LYS A 235 23.29 30.26 8.62
CA LYS A 235 24.25 30.91 9.57
C LYS A 235 25.60 30.21 9.66
N PHE A 236 25.63 28.92 9.35
CA PHE A 236 26.82 28.09 9.47
C PHE A 236 27.47 27.79 8.11
N THR A 237 26.86 28.27 7.02
CA THR A 237 27.40 28.12 5.67
C THR A 237 28.23 29.37 5.36
N ILE A 238 29.56 29.24 5.37
CA ILE A 238 30.50 30.29 4.96
C ILE A 238 30.54 30.40 3.44
#